data_AF-A0A498KM95-F1
#
_entry.id   AF-A0A498KM95-F1
#
_cell.length_a   1.000
_cell.length_b   1.000
_cell.length_c   1.000
_cell.angle_alpha   90.00
_cell.angle_beta   90.00
_cell.angle_gamma   90.00
#
_symmetry.space_group_name_H-M   'P 1'
#
loop_
_entity.id
_entity.type
_entity.pdbx_description
1 polymer ?
#
loop_
_entity_poly.entity_id
_entity_poly.type
_entity_poly.pdbx_seq_one_letter_code
_entity_poly.pdbx_strand_id
1 'polypeptide(L)'
;MMSSVEKATKKLHAVLVPFPAQGHVHPVMQLAKLLHSKGFHITFINTEFNHNRLIRSKGPDSVKGLPDFVFETIPDGLPPSDKDGTQDIPALCDSIKKICLGPFKELVKKINTTSQVPQVTCIIADGVMGFGRQAAQELGIPEVQFWTASACGFMGYLQYGELIKRGIIPFKVQKQSVLVKSADFAYLFRNIARCGGVAGQFDKLKSEMLSP
;
A
#
# COMPACT_ATOMS: atom_id res chain seq x y z
N MET A 1 30.06 19.74 37.10
CA MET A 1 29.18 19.99 35.93
C MET A 1 29.56 19.01 34.83
N MET A 2 28.74 18.00 34.58
CA MET A 2 28.78 17.21 33.35
C MET A 2 27.35 17.24 32.81
N SER A 3 27.10 18.12 31.83
CA SER A 3 25.83 18.12 31.11
C SER A 3 25.79 16.86 30.26
N SER A 4 24.90 15.95 30.61
CA SER A 4 24.55 14.82 29.74
C SER A 4 23.85 15.41 28.53
N VAL A 5 24.48 15.34 27.36
CA VAL A 5 23.81 15.62 26.09
C VAL A 5 22.78 14.52 25.91
N GLU A 6 21.51 14.81 26.20
CA GLU A 6 20.39 13.97 25.79
C GLU A 6 20.48 13.81 24.28
N LYS A 7 20.82 12.59 23.83
CA LYS A 7 20.67 12.19 22.44
C LYS A 7 19.17 12.26 22.16
N ALA A 8 18.70 13.35 21.55
CA ALA A 8 17.31 13.49 21.16
C ALA A 8 16.91 12.22 20.38
N THR A 9 16.06 11.38 20.98
CA THR A 9 15.62 10.14 20.36
C THR A 9 14.83 10.52 19.11
N LYS A 10 15.42 10.29 17.94
CA LYS A 10 14.82 10.64 16.65
C LYS A 10 13.52 9.84 16.53
N LYS A 11 12.38 10.54 16.59
CA LYS A 11 11.04 9.92 16.51
C LYS A 11 10.94 9.12 15.20
N LEU A 12 10.55 7.85 15.29
CA LEU A 12 10.33 7.00 14.11
C LEU A 12 9.17 7.55 13.29
N HIS A 13 9.28 7.48 11.97
CA HIS A 13 8.27 7.97 11.04
C HIS A 13 7.91 6.87 10.05
N ALA A 14 6.66 6.41 10.13
CA ALA A 14 6.06 5.47 9.19
C ALA A 14 5.17 6.20 8.17
N VAL A 15 5.43 5.99 6.88
CA VAL A 15 4.53 6.38 5.79
C VAL A 15 3.68 5.17 5.41
N LEU A 16 2.36 5.27 5.52
CA LEU A 16 1.43 4.18 5.20
C LEU A 16 0.74 4.42 3.87
N VAL A 17 0.78 3.43 2.98
CA VAL A 17 0.27 3.50 1.60
C VAL A 17 -0.79 2.43 1.37
N PRO A 18 -2.06 2.66 1.77
CA PRO A 18 -3.16 1.72 1.52
C PRO A 18 -3.54 1.68 0.04
N PHE A 19 -4.06 0.54 -0.43
CA PHE A 19 -4.81 0.52 -1.70
C PHE A 19 -6.10 1.34 -1.55
N PRO A 20 -6.48 2.19 -2.52
CA PRO A 20 -7.60 3.13 -2.41
C PRO A 20 -9.00 2.49 -2.48
N ALA A 21 -9.20 1.31 -1.90
CA ALA A 21 -10.50 0.69 -1.67
C ALA A 21 -10.78 0.50 -0.18
N GLN A 22 -12.04 0.64 0.25
CA GLN A 22 -12.42 0.64 1.67
C GLN A 22 -11.95 -0.60 2.44
N GLY A 23 -11.99 -1.78 1.82
CA GLY A 23 -11.51 -3.04 2.41
C GLY A 23 -10.01 -3.04 2.76
N HIS A 24 -9.23 -2.15 2.16
CA HIS A 24 -7.79 -2.00 2.40
C HIS A 24 -7.47 -0.80 3.30
N VAL A 25 -8.14 0.33 3.06
CA VAL A 25 -7.94 1.57 3.83
C VAL A 25 -8.23 1.36 5.31
N HIS A 26 -9.31 0.67 5.67
CA HIS A 26 -9.69 0.50 7.07
C HIS A 26 -8.66 -0.31 7.87
N PRO A 27 -8.22 -1.51 7.46
CA PRO A 27 -7.16 -2.24 8.15
C PRO A 27 -5.84 -1.46 8.29
N VAL A 28 -5.39 -0.79 7.23
CA VAL A 28 -4.16 0.02 7.26
C VAL A 28 -4.31 1.21 8.21
N MET A 29 -5.49 1.82 8.29
CA MET A 29 -5.79 2.88 9.26
C MET A 29 -5.74 2.39 10.71
N GLN A 30 -6.22 1.17 10.98
CA GLN A 30 -6.09 0.58 12.32
C GLN A 30 -4.62 0.34 12.67
N LEU A 31 -3.82 -0.18 11.72
CA LEU A 31 -2.38 -0.34 11.90
C LEU A 31 -1.70 1.02 12.16
N ALA A 32 -2.06 2.06 11.40
CA ALA A 32 -1.54 3.41 11.58
C ALA A 32 -1.79 3.94 13.00
N LYS A 33 -3.01 3.77 13.51
CA LYS A 33 -3.38 4.17 14.89
C LYS A 33 -2.62 3.38 15.94
N LEU A 34 -2.40 2.08 15.72
CA LEU A 34 -1.60 1.26 16.63
C LEU A 34 -0.14 1.72 16.66
N LEU A 35 0.47 1.98 15.51
CA LEU A 35 1.84 2.49 15.44
C LEU A 35 1.97 3.88 16.06
N HIS A 36 1.00 4.76 15.82
CA HIS A 36 0.91 6.07 16.48
C HIS A 36 0.88 5.93 18.01
N SER A 37 0.08 5.00 18.55
CA SER A 37 0.03 4.72 20.00
C SER A 37 1.36 4.22 20.57
N LYS A 38 2.26 3.72 19.72
CA LYS A 38 3.63 3.28 20.06
C LYS A 38 4.68 4.38 19.86
N GLY A 39 4.27 5.61 19.58
CA GLY A 39 5.15 6.77 19.48
C GLY A 39 5.68 7.06 18.07
N PHE A 40 5.16 6.40 17.03
CA PHE A 40 5.51 6.74 15.65
C PHE A 40 4.87 8.06 15.23
N HIS A 41 5.62 8.86 14.48
CA HIS A 41 5.03 9.85 13.59
C HIS A 41 4.44 9.11 12.38
N ILE A 42 3.20 9.42 12.04
CA ILE A 42 2.46 8.77 10.97
C ILE A 42 2.19 9.76 9.85
N THR A 43 2.56 9.37 8.63
CA THR A 43 2.02 9.97 7.41
C THR A 43 1.13 8.94 6.73
N PHE A 44 -0.17 9.20 6.65
CA PHE A 44 -1.12 8.32 5.99
C PHE A 44 -1.44 8.85 4.60
N ILE A 45 -1.15 8.05 3.57
CA ILE A 45 -1.36 8.44 2.18
C ILE A 45 -2.79 8.12 1.75
N ASN A 46 -3.49 9.13 1.27
CA ASN A 46 -4.74 8.98 0.52
C ASN A 46 -4.50 9.27 -0.96
N THR A 47 -5.34 8.71 -1.83
CA THR A 47 -5.49 9.31 -3.16
C THR A 47 -6.27 10.60 -3.04
N GLU A 48 -6.02 11.57 -3.91
CA GLU A 48 -6.80 12.82 -3.96
C GLU A 48 -8.31 12.54 -4.07
N PHE A 49 -8.71 11.55 -4.86
CA PHE A 49 -10.10 11.10 -4.97
C PHE A 49 -10.68 10.68 -3.61
N ASN A 50 -10.01 9.77 -2.89
CA ASN A 50 -10.49 9.27 -1.60
C ASN A 50 -10.44 10.33 -0.51
N HIS A 51 -9.43 11.19 -0.53
CA HIS A 51 -9.30 12.31 0.40
C HIS A 51 -10.48 13.28 0.25
N ASN A 52 -10.77 13.70 -0.98
CA ASN A 52 -11.90 14.59 -1.28
C ASN A 52 -13.25 13.94 -0.95
N ARG A 53 -13.39 12.63 -1.18
CA ARG A 53 -14.58 11.88 -0.80
C ARG A 53 -14.77 11.84 0.72
N LEU A 54 -13.69 11.67 1.47
CA LEU A 54 -13.72 11.69 2.93
C LEU A 54 -14.16 13.06 3.45
N ILE A 55 -13.56 14.14 2.96
CA ILE A 55 -13.97 15.53 3.28
C ILE A 55 -15.44 15.77 2.97
N ARG A 56 -15.92 15.35 1.78
CA ARG A 56 -17.32 15.54 1.39
C ARG A 56 -18.29 14.82 2.33
N SER A 57 -17.94 13.60 2.74
CA SER A 57 -18.82 12.76 3.56
C SER A 57 -18.80 13.09 5.05
N LYS A 58 -17.68 13.56 5.60
CA LYS A 58 -17.45 13.74 7.05
C LYS A 58 -16.93 15.12 7.45
N GLY A 59 -16.80 16.04 6.51
CA GLY A 59 -16.26 17.38 6.73
C GLY A 59 -14.73 17.43 6.69
N PRO A 60 -14.13 18.64 6.61
CA PRO A 60 -12.68 18.83 6.53
C PRO A 60 -11.91 18.32 7.75
N ASP A 61 -12.54 18.29 8.93
CA ASP A 61 -11.92 17.79 10.15
C ASP A 61 -11.56 16.30 10.08
N SER A 62 -12.18 15.54 9.16
CA SER A 62 -11.92 14.11 8.95
C SER A 62 -10.50 13.79 8.47
N VAL A 63 -9.79 14.78 7.92
CA VAL A 63 -8.42 14.68 7.39
C VAL A 63 -7.45 15.65 8.06
N LYS A 64 -7.90 16.39 9.08
CA LYS A 64 -7.08 17.36 9.80
C LYS A 64 -5.87 16.71 10.49
N GLY A 65 -6.01 15.46 10.89
CA GLY A 65 -4.96 14.71 11.57
C GLY A 65 -4.63 15.22 12.97
N LEU A 66 -3.44 14.87 13.45
CA LEU A 66 -2.81 15.27 14.71
C LEU A 66 -1.38 15.75 14.40
N PRO A 67 -0.68 16.44 15.32
CA PRO A 67 0.70 16.91 15.09
C PRO A 67 1.69 15.84 14.61
N ASP A 68 1.43 14.59 14.95
CA ASP A 68 2.22 13.41 14.58
C ASP A 68 1.39 12.32 13.89
N PHE A 69 0.22 12.67 13.38
CA PHE A 69 -0.60 11.83 12.52
C PHE A 69 -1.14 12.69 11.38
N VAL A 70 -0.43 12.74 10.27
CA VAL A 70 -0.73 13.62 9.14
C VAL A 70 -1.32 12.82 7.98
N PHE A 71 -2.27 13.43 7.26
CA PHE A 71 -2.78 12.90 6.01
C PHE A 71 -2.11 13.64 4.86
N GLU A 72 -1.53 12.91 3.93
CA GLU A 72 -0.98 13.45 2.68
C GLU A 72 -1.70 12.81 1.48
N THR A 73 -1.64 13.48 0.34
CA THR A 73 -2.32 13.03 -0.87
C THR A 73 -1.39 12.82 -2.04
N ILE A 74 -1.70 11.84 -2.86
CA ILE A 74 -1.11 11.65 -4.19
C ILE A 74 -2.22 11.49 -5.25
N PRO A 75 -1.98 11.88 -6.51
CA PRO A 75 -2.91 11.57 -7.59
C PRO A 75 -2.91 10.07 -7.85
N ASP A 76 -4.08 9.50 -8.13
CA ASP A 76 -4.23 8.11 -8.58
C ASP A 76 -4.05 7.95 -10.10
N GLY A 77 -4.04 9.06 -10.84
CA GLY A 77 -3.82 9.14 -12.28
C GLY A 77 -5.05 8.85 -13.14
N LEU A 78 -6.23 8.66 -12.53
CA LEU A 78 -7.48 8.51 -13.27
C LEU A 78 -8.10 9.87 -13.64
N PRO A 79 -8.88 9.95 -14.73
CA PRO A 79 -9.69 11.13 -15.00
C PRO A 79 -10.76 11.31 -13.90
N PRO A 80 -11.33 12.53 -13.78
CA PRO A 80 -12.42 12.78 -12.86
C PRO A 80 -13.52 11.73 -12.99
N SER A 81 -13.78 11.03 -11.88
CA SER A 81 -14.76 9.95 -11.81
C SER A 81 -16.03 10.43 -11.09
N ASP A 82 -17.11 9.64 -11.20
CA ASP A 82 -18.31 9.87 -10.39
C ASP A 82 -17.93 9.94 -8.91
N LYS A 83 -18.31 11.04 -8.27
CA LYS A 83 -17.98 11.34 -6.89
C LYS A 83 -18.63 10.33 -5.94
N ASP A 84 -19.81 9.82 -6.29
CA ASP A 84 -20.60 8.92 -5.45
C ASP A 84 -20.43 7.44 -5.83
N GLY A 85 -19.75 7.16 -6.95
CA GLY A 85 -19.43 5.84 -7.45
C GLY A 85 -18.14 5.23 -6.90
N THR A 86 -17.96 3.93 -7.16
CA THR A 86 -16.66 3.26 -7.01
C THR A 86 -15.88 3.44 -8.31
N GLN A 87 -14.59 3.79 -8.22
CA GLN A 87 -13.71 3.87 -9.40
C GLN A 87 -13.59 2.50 -10.08
N ASP A 88 -13.39 2.49 -11.40
CA ASP A 88 -13.10 1.26 -12.13
C ASP A 88 -11.80 0.63 -11.62
N ILE A 89 -11.92 -0.53 -10.95
CA ILE A 89 -10.80 -1.17 -10.25
C ILE A 89 -9.68 -1.58 -11.20
N PRO A 90 -9.95 -2.19 -12.38
CA PRO A 90 -8.90 -2.50 -13.34
C PRO A 90 -8.13 -1.26 -13.82
N ALA A 91 -8.83 -0.19 -14.23
CA ALA A 91 -8.19 1.05 -14.65
C ALA A 91 -7.39 1.69 -13.50
N LEU A 92 -7.91 1.66 -12.27
CA LEU A 92 -7.22 2.15 -11.09
C LEU A 92 -5.91 1.39 -10.83
N CYS A 93 -5.94 0.06 -10.90
CA CYS A 93 -4.74 -0.77 -10.78
C CYS A 93 -3.69 -0.43 -11.86
N ASP A 94 -4.11 -0.11 -13.08
CA ASP A 94 -3.21 0.29 -14.18
C ASP A 94 -2.57 1.62 -13.94
N SER A 95 -3.41 2.58 -13.56
CA SER A 95 -3.00 3.95 -13.34
C SER A 95 -2.03 4.05 -12.18
N ILE A 96 -2.33 3.38 -11.05
CA ILE A 96 -1.47 3.36 -9.86
C ILE A 96 -0.04 2.95 -10.20
N LYS A 97 0.11 1.89 -11.00
CA LYS A 97 1.44 1.38 -11.38
C LYS A 97 2.23 2.33 -12.26
N LYS A 98 1.54 3.04 -13.16
CA LYS A 98 2.17 3.91 -14.14
C LYS A 98 2.49 5.28 -13.57
N ILE A 99 1.63 5.77 -12.68
CA ILE A 99 1.61 7.18 -12.29
C ILE A 99 2.10 7.40 -10.86
N CYS A 100 1.66 6.60 -9.87
CA CYS A 100 1.82 6.96 -8.46
C CYS A 100 3.28 6.99 -7.97
N LEU A 101 4.21 6.27 -8.62
CA LEU A 101 5.62 6.22 -8.21
C LEU A 101 6.27 7.61 -8.14
N GLY A 102 6.11 8.41 -9.20
CA GLY A 102 6.74 9.73 -9.30
C GLY A 102 6.27 10.68 -8.20
N PRO A 103 4.95 10.98 -8.13
CA PRO A 103 4.37 11.82 -7.09
C PRO A 103 4.68 11.34 -5.68
N PHE A 104 4.64 10.02 -5.44
CA PHE A 104 4.95 9.47 -4.13
C PHE A 104 6.42 9.70 -3.72
N LYS A 105 7.37 9.51 -4.63
CA LYS A 105 8.79 9.79 -4.35
C LYS A 105 9.02 11.26 -4.04
N GLU A 106 8.42 12.17 -4.82
CA GLU A 106 8.56 13.61 -4.59
C GLU A 106 7.96 14.02 -3.25
N LEU A 107 6.82 13.43 -2.86
CA LEU A 107 6.23 13.61 -1.54
C LEU A 107 7.17 13.16 -0.42
N VAL A 108 7.73 11.95 -0.50
CA VAL A 108 8.66 11.43 0.53
C VAL A 108 9.93 12.28 0.63
N LYS A 109 10.48 12.74 -0.50
CA LYS A 109 11.62 13.67 -0.52
C LYS A 109 11.27 14.99 0.17
N LYS A 110 10.12 15.58 -0.16
CA LYS A 110 9.62 16.82 0.46
C LYS A 110 9.49 16.67 1.98
N ILE A 111 8.90 15.56 2.44
CA ILE A 111 8.80 15.24 3.88
C ILE A 111 10.20 15.21 4.51
N ASN A 112 11.15 14.50 3.90
CA ASN A 112 12.52 14.36 4.42
C ASN A 112 13.34 15.65 4.44
N THR A 113 12.96 16.66 3.65
CA THR A 113 13.58 18.00 3.65
C THR A 113 12.90 19.00 4.59
N THR A 114 11.74 18.66 5.15
CA THR A 114 10.97 19.57 6.02
C THR A 114 11.46 19.49 7.47
N SER A 115 12.08 20.56 7.99
CA SER A 115 12.75 20.56 9.30
C SER A 115 11.84 20.26 10.50
N GLN A 116 10.52 20.47 10.38
CA GLN A 116 9.55 20.28 11.47
C GLN A 116 9.00 18.85 11.55
N VAL A 117 9.27 18.00 10.56
CA VAL A 117 8.77 16.62 10.48
C VAL A 117 9.95 15.66 10.58
N PRO A 118 9.87 14.59 11.40
CA PRO A 118 10.93 13.58 11.43
C PRO A 118 11.14 12.96 10.04
N GLN A 119 12.37 12.61 9.69
CA GLN A 119 12.63 11.90 8.43
C GLN A 119 11.93 10.54 8.41
N VAL A 120 11.42 10.15 7.24
CA VAL A 120 10.77 8.86 7.01
C VAL A 120 11.76 7.73 7.29
N THR A 121 11.42 6.89 8.26
CA THR A 121 12.24 5.75 8.67
C THR A 121 11.76 4.42 8.10
N CYS A 122 10.48 4.33 7.72
CA CYS A 122 9.94 3.16 7.03
C CYS A 122 8.71 3.51 6.18
N ILE A 123 8.50 2.70 5.15
CA ILE A 123 7.30 2.73 4.30
C ILE A 123 6.53 1.43 4.53
N ILE A 124 5.24 1.53 4.83
CA ILE A 124 4.35 0.39 4.99
C ILE A 124 3.33 0.46 3.85
N ALA A 125 3.49 -0.39 2.84
CA ALA A 125 2.63 -0.38 1.67
C ALA A 125 1.66 -1.57 1.70
N ASP A 126 0.44 -1.35 1.24
CA ASP A 126 -0.45 -2.47 0.93
C ASP A 126 0.21 -3.38 -0.13
N GLY A 127 0.04 -4.70 -0.03
CA GLY A 127 0.67 -5.66 -0.92
C GLY A 127 0.38 -5.48 -2.41
N VAL A 128 -0.68 -4.74 -2.78
CA VAL A 128 -0.98 -4.41 -4.18
C VAL A 128 -0.34 -3.10 -4.65
N MET A 129 0.16 -2.28 -3.71
CA MET A 129 0.75 -0.95 -3.97
C MET A 129 2.24 -1.07 -4.29
N GLY A 130 2.56 -1.78 -5.38
CA GLY A 130 3.93 -2.10 -5.79
C GLY A 130 4.88 -0.90 -5.93
N PHE A 131 4.35 0.28 -6.26
CA PHE A 131 5.17 1.50 -6.32
C PHE A 131 5.75 1.90 -4.96
N GLY A 132 5.09 1.55 -3.84
CA GLY A 132 5.59 1.84 -2.49
C GLY A 132 6.91 1.10 -2.22
N ARG A 133 6.94 -0.20 -2.57
CA ARG A 133 8.17 -1.00 -2.56
C ARG A 133 9.26 -0.41 -3.45
N GLN A 134 8.92 -0.07 -4.69
CA GLN A 134 9.88 0.50 -5.62
C GLN A 134 10.45 1.84 -5.12
N ALA A 135 9.61 2.74 -4.61
CA ALA A 135 10.03 4.00 -4.04
C ALA A 135 10.94 3.81 -2.82
N ALA A 136 10.60 2.87 -1.94
CA ALA A 136 11.40 2.55 -0.76
C ALA A 136 12.82 2.09 -1.15
N GLN A 137 12.91 1.21 -2.16
CA GLN A 137 14.20 0.75 -2.71
C GLN A 137 15.01 1.89 -3.31
N GLU A 138 14.39 2.73 -4.15
CA GLU A 138 15.07 3.85 -4.81
C GLU A 138 15.49 4.97 -3.84
N LEU A 139 14.84 5.07 -2.68
CA LEU A 139 15.14 6.05 -1.64
C LEU A 139 16.00 5.48 -0.50
N GLY A 140 16.31 4.18 -0.51
CA GLY A 140 17.07 3.51 0.56
C GLY A 140 16.33 3.44 1.90
N ILE A 141 14.99 3.42 1.88
CA ILE A 141 14.15 3.38 3.07
C ILE A 141 13.63 1.94 3.27
N PRO A 142 13.66 1.40 4.51
CA PRO A 142 13.05 0.10 4.81
C PRO A 142 11.57 0.03 4.44
N GLU A 143 11.15 -1.12 3.90
CA GLU A 143 9.77 -1.35 3.47
C GLU A 143 9.15 -2.56 4.15
N VAL A 144 7.85 -2.47 4.45
CA VAL A 144 7.02 -3.55 4.97
C VAL A 144 5.75 -3.65 4.14
N GLN A 145 5.50 -4.81 3.57
CA GLN A 145 4.23 -5.09 2.89
C GLN A 145 3.17 -5.52 3.90
N PHE A 146 2.03 -4.83 3.88
CA PHE A 146 0.86 -5.20 4.67
C PHE A 146 -0.18 -5.86 3.78
N TRP A 147 -0.49 -7.12 4.08
CA TRP A 147 -1.43 -7.92 3.32
C TRP A 147 -2.80 -7.93 4.02
N THR A 148 -3.78 -7.26 3.42
CA THR A 148 -5.13 -7.07 4.01
C THR A 148 -6.07 -8.24 3.73
N ALA A 149 -5.79 -9.06 2.72
CA ALA A 149 -6.59 -10.24 2.42
C ALA A 149 -6.26 -11.41 3.37
N SER A 150 -7.13 -12.42 3.40
CA SER A 150 -6.95 -13.59 4.27
C SER A 150 -5.66 -14.36 3.95
N ALA A 151 -5.08 -15.03 4.95
CA ALA A 151 -3.90 -15.86 4.78
C ALA A 151 -4.11 -17.00 3.76
N CYS A 152 -5.30 -17.62 3.76
CA CYS A 152 -5.65 -18.63 2.75
C CYS A 152 -5.78 -18.03 1.34
N GLY A 153 -6.30 -16.81 1.24
CA GLY A 153 -6.34 -16.05 -0.02
C GLY A 153 -4.93 -15.76 -0.52
N PHE A 154 -4.02 -15.31 0.36
CA PHE A 154 -2.62 -15.07 0.06
C PHE A 154 -1.93 -16.31 -0.54
N MET A 155 -2.17 -17.49 0.01
CA MET A 155 -1.65 -18.75 -0.56
C MET A 155 -2.11 -18.97 -1.99
N GLY A 156 -3.35 -18.57 -2.35
CA GLY A 156 -3.82 -18.58 -3.73
C GLY A 156 -2.96 -17.71 -4.65
N TYR A 157 -2.52 -16.53 -4.20
CA TYR A 157 -1.61 -15.66 -4.97
C TYR A 157 -0.25 -16.31 -5.16
N LEU A 158 0.31 -16.92 -4.11
CA LEU A 158 1.60 -17.61 -4.18
C LEU A 158 1.58 -18.81 -5.15
N GLN A 159 0.48 -19.55 -5.17
CA GLN A 159 0.34 -20.74 -6.01
C GLN A 159 -0.19 -20.43 -7.41
N TYR A 160 -0.48 -19.17 -7.73
CA TYR A 160 -1.11 -18.80 -9.01
C TYR A 160 -0.34 -19.28 -10.24
N GLY A 161 0.99 -19.11 -10.23
CA GLY A 161 1.85 -19.61 -11.32
C GLY A 161 1.76 -21.13 -11.48
N GLU A 162 1.64 -21.87 -10.38
CA GLU A 162 1.50 -23.33 -10.39
C GLU A 162 0.11 -23.75 -10.89
N LEU A 163 -0.95 -23.04 -10.49
CA LEU A 163 -2.30 -23.27 -10.99
C LEU A 163 -2.39 -23.08 -12.51
N ILE A 164 -1.67 -22.10 -13.07
CA ILE A 164 -1.53 -21.93 -14.53
C ILE A 164 -0.77 -23.11 -15.15
N LYS A 165 0.40 -23.46 -14.60
CA LYS A 165 1.24 -24.55 -15.12
C LYS A 165 0.49 -25.88 -15.18
N ARG A 166 -0.36 -26.14 -14.19
CA ARG A 166 -1.20 -27.35 -14.10
C ARG A 166 -2.48 -27.27 -14.94
N GLY A 167 -2.74 -26.16 -15.62
CA GLY A 167 -3.94 -25.97 -16.43
C GLY A 167 -5.23 -25.91 -15.62
N ILE A 168 -5.15 -25.64 -14.30
CA ILE A 168 -6.32 -25.51 -13.42
C ILE A 168 -7.07 -24.20 -13.71
N ILE A 169 -6.32 -23.16 -14.10
CA ILE A 169 -6.86 -21.86 -14.49
C ILE A 169 -6.37 -21.43 -15.88
N PRO A 170 -7.17 -20.67 -16.66
CA PRO A 170 -8.51 -20.17 -16.31
C PRO A 170 -9.56 -21.29 -16.26
N PHE A 171 -10.50 -21.19 -15.32
CA PHE A 171 -11.58 -22.16 -15.20
C PHE A 171 -12.40 -22.21 -16.50
N LYS A 172 -12.70 -23.41 -16.99
CA LYS A 172 -13.63 -23.60 -18.11
C LYS A 172 -15.05 -23.35 -17.57
N VAL A 173 -15.54 -22.12 -17.71
CA VAL A 173 -16.90 -21.77 -17.29
C VAL A 173 -17.89 -22.37 -18.29
N GLN A 174 -18.64 -23.41 -17.90
CA GLN A 174 -19.90 -23.71 -18.59
C GLN A 174 -20.85 -22.55 -18.28
N LYS A 175 -21.43 -21.94 -19.32
CA LYS A 175 -22.30 -20.76 -19.23
C LYS A 175 -23.38 -20.95 -18.15
N GLN A 176 -23.16 -20.41 -16.95
CA GLN A 176 -24.25 -20.04 -16.06
C GLN A 176 -23.83 -18.86 -15.17
N SER A 177 -24.78 -17.94 -15.06
CA SER A 177 -24.74 -16.61 -14.50
C SER A 177 -24.28 -16.54 -13.04
N VAL A 178 -23.01 -16.22 -12.80
CA VAL A 178 -22.52 -15.16 -11.90
C VAL A 178 -21.15 -14.75 -12.43
N LEU A 179 -21.08 -13.62 -13.13
CA LEU A 179 -19.81 -13.06 -13.62
C LEU A 179 -19.05 -12.45 -12.43
N VAL A 180 -18.29 -13.25 -11.69
CA VAL A 180 -17.00 -12.77 -11.23
C VAL A 180 -16.15 -12.77 -12.50
N LYS A 181 -15.94 -11.60 -13.11
CA LYS A 181 -15.10 -11.49 -14.30
C LYS A 181 -13.72 -12.04 -13.92
N SER A 182 -13.42 -13.25 -14.36
CA SER A 182 -12.15 -13.95 -14.11
C SER A 182 -10.95 -13.15 -14.61
N ALA A 183 -11.19 -12.17 -15.49
CA ALA A 183 -10.22 -11.18 -15.95
C ALA A 183 -9.73 -10.27 -14.81
N ASP A 184 -10.58 -9.80 -13.90
CA ASP A 184 -10.18 -8.84 -12.86
C ASP A 184 -9.31 -9.51 -11.79
N PHE A 185 -9.64 -10.77 -11.45
CA PHE A 185 -8.83 -11.61 -10.58
C PHE A 185 -7.50 -11.97 -11.26
N ALA A 186 -7.52 -12.46 -12.51
CA ALA A 186 -6.29 -12.79 -13.22
C ALA A 186 -5.38 -11.57 -13.45
N TYR A 187 -5.97 -10.38 -13.63
CA TYR A 187 -5.28 -9.12 -13.79
C TYR A 187 -4.62 -8.67 -12.49
N LEU A 188 -5.39 -8.61 -11.40
CA LEU A 188 -4.88 -8.32 -10.06
C LEU A 188 -3.79 -9.33 -9.64
N PHE A 189 -3.97 -10.62 -9.94
CA PHE A 189 -2.99 -11.68 -9.63
C PHE A 189 -1.72 -11.59 -10.48
N ARG A 190 -1.82 -11.38 -11.81
CA ARG A 190 -0.63 -11.13 -12.66
C ARG A 190 0.16 -9.92 -12.19
N ASN A 191 -0.55 -8.94 -11.66
CA ASN A 191 0.00 -7.67 -11.24
C ASN A 191 0.64 -7.74 -9.86
N ILE A 192 0.04 -8.43 -8.90
CA ILE A 192 0.63 -8.69 -7.58
C ILE A 192 1.86 -9.61 -7.71
N ALA A 193 1.76 -10.67 -8.52
CA ALA A 193 2.89 -11.57 -8.77
C ALA A 193 4.08 -10.85 -9.45
N ARG A 194 3.84 -9.83 -10.28
CA ARG A 194 4.88 -8.97 -10.87
C ARG A 194 5.36 -7.86 -9.95
N CYS A 195 4.47 -7.20 -9.21
CA CYS A 195 4.79 -6.06 -8.33
C CYS A 195 5.50 -6.48 -7.04
N GLY A 196 5.29 -7.70 -6.56
CA GLY A 196 5.83 -8.13 -5.27
C GLY A 196 7.23 -8.75 -5.32
N GLY A 197 7.88 -8.91 -6.48
CA GLY A 197 9.14 -9.69 -6.56
C GLY A 197 9.04 -11.04 -5.83
N VAL A 198 7.83 -11.60 -5.74
CA VAL A 198 7.49 -12.66 -4.79
C VAL A 198 8.23 -13.94 -5.13
N ALA A 199 8.61 -14.10 -6.41
CA ALA A 199 9.49 -15.17 -6.86
C ALA A 199 10.84 -15.18 -6.12
N GLY A 200 11.50 -14.02 -5.95
CA GLY A 200 12.81 -13.95 -5.29
C GLY A 200 12.74 -14.00 -3.76
N GLN A 201 11.64 -13.50 -3.16
CA GLN A 201 11.38 -13.67 -1.73
C GLN A 201 11.03 -15.12 -1.37
N PHE A 202 10.45 -15.87 -2.31
CA PHE A 202 10.12 -17.29 -2.13
C PHE A 202 11.34 -18.19 -2.14
N ASP A 203 12.34 -17.94 -2.99
CA ASP A 203 13.60 -18.69 -2.94
C ASP A 203 14.31 -18.46 -1.60
N LYS A 204 14.25 -17.22 -1.08
CA LYS A 204 14.80 -16.88 0.23
C LYS A 204 14.02 -17.50 1.40
N LEU A 205 12.68 -17.39 1.42
CA LEU A 205 11.85 -18.02 2.45
C LEU A 205 11.90 -19.55 2.41
N LYS A 206 11.98 -20.16 1.21
CA LYS A 206 12.22 -21.60 1.06
C LYS A 206 13.59 -21.98 1.61
N SER A 207 14.63 -21.20 1.33
CA SER A 207 15.97 -21.48 1.86
C SER A 207 16.04 -21.35 3.38
N GLU A 208 15.28 -20.44 3.99
CA GLU A 208 15.23 -20.21 5.44
C GLU A 208 14.30 -21.21 6.18
N MET A 209 13.25 -21.74 5.52
CA MET A 209 12.33 -22.73 6.11
C MET A 209 12.74 -24.20 5.85
N LEU A 210 13.64 -24.47 4.90
CA LEU A 210 14.11 -25.81 4.54
C LEU A 210 15.57 -26.09 4.94
N SER A 211 16.24 -25.14 5.62
CA SER A 211 17.53 -25.40 6.26
C SER A 211 17.32 -26.16 7.58
N PRO A 212 17.96 -27.34 7.78
CA PRO A 212 17.86 -28.10 9.02
C PRO A 212 18.47 -27.37 10.23
#